data_AF-A0A146FJF3-F1
#
_entry.id   AF-A0A146FJF3-F1
#
_cell.length_a   1.000
_cell.length_b   1.000
_cell.length_c   1.000
_cell.angle_alpha   90.00
_cell.angle_beta   90.00
_cell.angle_gamma   90.00
#
_symmetry.space_group_name_H-M   'P 1'
#
loop_
_entity.id
_entity.type
_entity.pdbx_description
1 polymer ?
#
loop_
_entity_poly.entity_id
_entity_poly.type
_entity_poly.pdbx_seq_one_letter_code
_entity_poly.pdbx_strand_id
1 'polypeptide(L)'
;MAAASPLAFWVMERVSPSHVGRGGFAPVMRLATAIGLIGGLHVVYQRSCNRFYGFTENSREADMDMKEMVDKVKKGESLYGTSKVSSYLQGVAARNSRYSELFIHVLPWFNLVNHDQHGVDTAKYYQQAERELEAERLKQASS
;
A
#
# COMPACT_ATOMS: atom_id res chain seq x y z
N MET A 1 15.94 6.76 -2.39
CA MET A 1 16.36 5.98 -3.59
C MET A 1 16.49 6.84 -4.85
N ALA A 2 15.57 7.77 -5.13
CA ALA A 2 15.59 8.61 -6.34
C ALA A 2 16.93 9.32 -6.62
N ALA A 3 17.54 9.93 -5.61
CA ALA A 3 18.87 10.56 -5.74
C ALA A 3 20.03 9.56 -5.57
N ALA A 4 19.83 8.46 -4.84
CA ALA A 4 20.88 7.50 -4.54
C ALA A 4 21.42 6.81 -5.80
N SER A 5 20.53 6.43 -6.73
CA SER A 5 20.91 5.80 -8.00
C SER A 5 21.76 6.71 -8.91
N PRO A 6 21.32 7.93 -9.28
CA PRO A 6 22.14 8.82 -10.10
C PRO A 6 23.41 9.30 -9.38
N LEU A 7 23.40 9.45 -8.06
CA LEU A 7 24.61 9.76 -7.28
C LEU A 7 25.62 8.61 -7.31
N ALA A 8 25.17 7.38 -7.08
CA ALA A 8 26.01 6.19 -7.17
C ALA A 8 26.60 6.06 -8.58
N PHE A 9 25.77 6.24 -9.60
CA PHE A 9 26.22 6.22 -10.99
C PHE A 9 27.25 7.31 -11.29
N TRP A 10 27.05 8.52 -10.78
CA TRP A 10 28.02 9.60 -10.89
C TRP A 10 29.34 9.29 -10.17
N VAL A 11 29.30 8.71 -8.97
CA VAL A 11 30.50 8.28 -8.25
C VAL A 11 31.25 7.19 -9.02
N MET A 12 30.53 6.22 -9.60
CA MET A 12 31.14 5.18 -10.43
C MET A 12 31.87 5.78 -11.64
N GLU A 13 31.25 6.73 -12.34
CA GLU A 13 31.88 7.43 -13.46
C GLU A 13 33.13 8.23 -13.02
N ARG A 14 33.15 8.75 -11.79
CA ARG A 14 34.33 9.46 -11.24
C ARG A 14 35.48 8.52 -10.88
N VAL A 15 35.18 7.28 -10.47
CA VAL A 15 36.18 6.27 -10.08
C VAL A 15 36.73 5.53 -11.31
N SER A 16 35.87 5.20 -12.28
CA SER A 16 36.24 4.50 -13.50
C SER A 16 35.56 5.16 -14.71
N PRO A 17 36.21 6.19 -15.32
CA PRO A 17 35.62 6.95 -16.42
C PRO A 17 35.30 6.08 -17.63
N SER A 18 34.08 6.23 -18.16
CA SER A 18 33.64 5.54 -19.38
C SER A 18 34.13 6.22 -20.66
N HIS A 19 34.74 7.42 -20.54
CA HIS A 19 35.22 8.24 -21.65
C HIS A 19 34.12 8.59 -22.67
N VAL A 20 32.85 8.60 -22.22
CA VAL A 20 31.72 8.92 -23.09
C VAL A 20 31.81 10.35 -23.62
N GLY A 21 31.53 10.49 -24.92
CA GLY A 21 31.52 11.79 -25.59
C GLY A 21 30.47 12.75 -25.02
N ARG A 22 30.61 14.04 -25.36
CA ARG A 22 29.71 15.10 -24.92
C ARG A 22 28.26 14.77 -25.28
N GLY A 23 27.38 14.72 -24.27
CA GLY A 23 25.97 14.39 -24.43
C GLY A 23 25.58 12.94 -24.11
N GLY A 24 26.54 12.00 -24.06
CA GLY A 24 26.26 10.60 -23.74
C GLY A 24 25.87 10.35 -22.28
N PHE A 25 26.36 11.18 -21.35
CA PHE A 25 26.14 11.00 -19.91
C PHE A 25 24.71 11.39 -19.45
N ALA A 26 24.10 12.41 -20.08
CA ALA A 26 22.81 12.92 -19.64
C ALA A 26 21.63 11.92 -19.79
N PRO A 27 21.49 11.18 -20.90
CA PRO A 27 20.51 10.09 -20.99
C PRO A 27 20.67 9.02 -19.91
N VAL A 28 21.91 8.63 -19.59
CA VAL A 28 22.17 7.60 -18.59
C VAL A 28 21.83 8.09 -17.18
N MET A 29 22.12 9.35 -16.86
CA MET A 29 21.69 9.96 -15.60
C MET A 29 20.17 10.01 -15.44
N ARG A 30 19.42 10.26 -16.54
CA ARG A 30 17.96 10.19 -16.53
C ARG A 30 17.47 8.77 -16.27
N LEU A 31 18.08 7.77 -16.91
CA LEU A 31 17.76 6.36 -16.66
C LEU A 31 18.07 5.96 -15.22
N ALA A 32 19.24 6.33 -14.70
CA ALA A 32 19.62 6.06 -13.31
C ALA A 32 18.62 6.70 -12.33
N THR A 33 18.16 7.92 -12.61
CA THR A 33 17.11 8.58 -11.82
C THR A 33 15.79 7.80 -11.88
N ALA A 34 15.35 7.36 -13.07
CA ALA A 34 14.14 6.56 -13.23
C ALA A 34 14.20 5.24 -12.44
N ILE A 35 15.34 4.54 -12.50
CA ILE A 35 15.59 3.33 -11.69
C ILE A 35 15.51 3.65 -10.20
N GLY A 36 16.12 4.75 -9.76
CA GLY A 36 16.07 5.22 -8.37
C GLY A 36 14.65 5.55 -7.90
N LEU A 37 13.80 6.08 -8.78
CA LEU A 37 12.39 6.33 -8.50
C LEU A 37 11.61 5.03 -8.35
N ILE A 38 11.74 4.10 -9.31
CA ILE A 38 11.07 2.80 -9.27
C ILE A 38 11.47 2.01 -8.01
N GLY A 39 12.78 1.95 -7.70
CA GLY A 39 13.27 1.33 -6.48
C GLY A 39 12.78 2.01 -5.20
N GLY A 40 12.61 3.34 -5.24
CA GLY A 40 12.01 4.09 -4.13
C GLY A 40 10.54 3.75 -3.91
N LEU A 41 9.74 3.73 -4.98
CA LEU A 41 8.34 3.33 -4.93
C LEU A 41 8.18 1.90 -4.42
N HIS A 42 9.02 0.98 -4.89
CA HIS A 42 9.08 -0.39 -4.42
C HIS A 42 9.33 -0.47 -2.90
N VAL A 43 10.34 0.23 -2.38
CA VAL A 43 10.64 0.25 -0.93
C VAL A 43 9.50 0.84 -0.11
N VAL A 44 8.86 1.91 -0.59
CA VAL A 44 7.73 2.53 0.12
C VAL A 44 6.51 1.60 0.12
N TYR A 45 6.21 0.97 -1.01
CA TYR A 45 5.13 -0.02 -1.12
C TYR A 45 5.37 -1.19 -0.17
N GLN A 46 6.57 -1.78 -0.20
CA GLN A 46 6.95 -2.89 0.67
C GLN A 46 6.82 -2.52 2.15
N ARG A 47 7.40 -1.38 2.55
CA ARG A 47 7.30 -0.92 3.95
C ARG A 47 5.87 -0.70 4.40
N SER A 48 5.00 -0.26 3.49
CA SER A 48 3.57 -0.10 3.79
C SER A 48 2.89 -1.45 3.96
N CYS A 49 3.10 -2.40 3.05
CA CYS A 49 2.51 -3.74 3.14
C CYS A 49 3.00 -4.51 4.38
N ASN A 50 4.26 -4.37 4.77
CA ASN A 50 4.76 -4.94 6.02
C ASN A 50 4.00 -4.45 7.27
N ARG A 51 3.54 -3.20 7.29
CA ARG A 51 2.65 -2.70 8.37
C ARG A 51 1.27 -3.34 8.31
N PHE A 52 0.70 -3.53 7.12
CA PHE A 52 -0.58 -4.24 6.96
C PHE A 52 -0.49 -5.73 7.35
N TYR A 53 0.66 -6.37 7.16
CA TYR A 53 0.90 -7.74 7.64
C TYR A 53 1.20 -7.84 9.14
N GLY A 54 1.45 -6.70 9.80
CA GLY A 54 1.89 -6.68 11.20
C GLY A 54 3.33 -7.16 11.41
N PHE A 55 4.15 -7.15 10.34
CA PHE A 55 5.59 -7.47 10.44
C PHE A 55 6.40 -6.34 11.06
N THR A 56 5.86 -5.12 11.05
CA THR A 56 6.42 -3.94 11.67
C THR A 56 5.34 -3.20 12.46
N GLU A 57 5.74 -2.28 13.34
CA GLU A 57 4.82 -1.39 14.07
C GLU A 57 3.80 -0.73 13.14
N ASN A 58 2.54 -0.76 13.55
CA ASN A 58 1.39 -0.38 12.73
C ASN A 58 0.20 0.17 13.54
N SER A 59 0.41 0.66 14.76
CA SER A 59 -0.67 1.13 15.63
C SER A 59 -1.45 2.28 14.99
N ARG A 60 -0.73 3.22 14.37
CA ARG A 60 -1.30 4.33 13.59
C ARG A 60 -2.21 3.85 12.46
N GLU A 61 -1.78 2.83 11.70
CA GLU A 61 -2.57 2.23 10.62
C GLU A 61 -3.79 1.48 11.15
N ALA A 62 -3.67 0.77 12.28
CA ALA A 62 -4.77 0.06 12.91
C ALA A 62 -5.86 1.02 13.43
N ASP A 63 -5.46 2.14 14.03
CA ASP A 63 -6.38 3.19 14.49
C ASP A 63 -7.11 3.86 13.31
N MET A 64 -6.37 4.12 12.23
CA MET A 64 -6.92 4.69 11.00
C MET A 64 -7.90 3.72 10.32
N ASP A 65 -7.53 2.44 10.20
CA ASP A 65 -8.39 1.38 9.69
C ASP A 65 -9.69 1.26 10.50
N MET A 66 -9.59 1.23 11.83
CA MET A 66 -10.78 1.19 12.69
C MET A 66 -11.70 2.39 12.43
N LYS A 67 -11.15 3.60 12.39
CA LYS A 67 -11.93 4.82 12.14
C LYS A 67 -12.59 4.81 10.76
N GLU A 68 -11.85 4.47 9.71
CA GLU A 68 -12.36 4.46 8.33
C GLU A 68 -13.43 3.38 8.14
N MET A 69 -13.23 2.19 8.70
CA MET A 69 -14.18 1.10 8.58
C MET A 69 -15.45 1.34 9.40
N VAL A 70 -15.34 1.89 10.60
CA VAL A 70 -16.51 2.29 11.42
C VAL A 70 -17.32 3.37 10.71
N ASP A 71 -16.68 4.38 10.11
CA ASP A 71 -17.36 5.42 9.35
C ASP A 71 -18.13 4.83 8.16
N LYS A 72 -17.52 3.89 7.42
CA LYS A 72 -18.22 3.14 6.35
C LYS A 72 -19.42 2.35 6.89
N VAL A 73 -19.28 1.66 8.02
CA VAL A 73 -20.40 0.93 8.64
C VAL A 73 -21.54 1.89 9.00
N LYS A 74 -21.24 3.02 9.65
CA LYS A 74 -22.24 4.04 10.01
C LYS A 74 -22.97 4.59 8.78
N LYS A 75 -22.29 4.66 7.62
CA LYS A 75 -22.86 5.07 6.34
C LYS A 75 -23.56 3.95 5.57
N GLY A 76 -23.48 2.70 6.04
CA GLY A 76 -24.01 1.54 5.32
C GLY A 76 -23.22 1.18 4.05
N GLU A 77 -21.96 1.61 3.95
CA GLU A 77 -21.09 1.33 2.82
C GLU A 77 -20.37 -0.03 2.96
N SER A 78 -19.94 -0.59 1.84
CA SER A 78 -19.08 -1.79 1.84
C SER A 78 -17.72 -1.48 2.46
N LEU A 79 -17.28 -2.32 3.42
CA LEU A 79 -15.96 -2.21 4.06
C LEU A 79 -14.81 -2.17 3.05
N TYR A 80 -14.83 -3.09 2.09
CA TYR A 80 -13.76 -3.28 1.10
C TYR A 80 -14.14 -2.83 -0.31
N GLY A 81 -15.18 -2.00 -0.43
CA GLY A 81 -15.67 -1.47 -1.70
C GLY A 81 -16.49 -2.47 -2.51
N THR A 82 -16.87 -2.07 -3.72
CA THR A 82 -17.63 -2.91 -4.65
C THR A 82 -16.73 -3.34 -5.82
N SER A 83 -17.02 -4.51 -6.38
CA SER A 83 -16.23 -5.11 -7.46
C SER A 83 -17.05 -5.22 -8.73
N LYS A 84 -16.40 -5.04 -9.88
CA LYS A 84 -17.01 -5.24 -11.21
C LYS A 84 -16.94 -6.69 -11.69
N VAL A 85 -16.25 -7.55 -10.94
CA VAL A 85 -16.06 -8.96 -11.27
C VAL A 85 -16.87 -9.85 -10.34
N SER A 86 -17.21 -11.05 -10.81
CA SER A 86 -17.98 -12.03 -10.04
C SER A 86 -17.26 -12.43 -8.75
N SER A 87 -18.00 -12.91 -7.75
CA SER A 87 -17.44 -13.40 -6.49
C SER A 87 -16.37 -14.50 -6.70
N TYR A 88 -16.58 -15.37 -7.70
CA TYR A 88 -15.58 -16.35 -8.10
C TYR A 88 -14.26 -15.68 -8.54
N LEU A 89 -14.33 -14.67 -9.41
CA LEU A 89 -13.15 -13.95 -9.89
C LEU A 89 -12.50 -13.10 -8.80
N GLN A 90 -13.28 -12.55 -7.86
CA GLN A 90 -12.73 -11.90 -6.66
C GLN A 90 -11.89 -12.88 -5.85
N GLY A 91 -12.39 -14.10 -5.63
CA GLY A 91 -11.63 -15.15 -4.95
C GLY A 91 -10.36 -15.57 -5.70
N VAL A 92 -10.41 -15.64 -7.04
CA VAL A 92 -9.21 -15.90 -7.87
C VAL A 92 -8.21 -14.76 -7.72
N ALA A 93 -8.67 -13.51 -7.82
CA ALA A 93 -7.83 -12.33 -7.68
C ALA A 93 -7.16 -12.28 -6.29
N ALA A 94 -7.92 -12.52 -5.23
CA ALA A 94 -7.43 -12.57 -3.86
C ALA A 94 -6.33 -13.61 -3.69
N ARG A 95 -6.48 -14.83 -4.23
CA ARG A 95 -5.45 -15.87 -4.13
C ARG A 95 -4.17 -15.53 -4.89
N ASN A 96 -4.27 -14.83 -6.02
CA ASN A 96 -3.10 -14.41 -6.80
C ASN A 96 -2.37 -13.21 -6.19
N SER A 97 -3.10 -12.29 -5.55
CA SER A 97 -2.52 -11.06 -4.97
C SER A 97 -2.17 -11.19 -3.48
N ARG A 98 -2.69 -12.21 -2.79
CA ARG A 98 -2.37 -12.43 -1.38
C ARG A 98 -0.90 -12.79 -1.20
N TYR A 99 -0.22 -12.03 -0.33
CA TYR A 99 1.23 -12.15 -0.06
C TYR A 99 2.14 -11.94 -1.28
N SER A 100 1.64 -11.45 -2.42
CA SER A 100 2.46 -11.21 -3.60
C SER A 100 3.56 -10.16 -3.36
N GLU A 101 3.36 -9.29 -2.37
CA GLU A 101 4.35 -8.31 -1.95
C GLU A 101 5.66 -8.95 -1.46
N LEU A 102 5.63 -10.13 -0.84
CA LEU A 102 6.85 -10.81 -0.35
C LEU A 102 7.83 -11.15 -1.47
N PHE A 103 7.33 -11.25 -2.71
CA PHE A 103 8.11 -11.59 -3.90
C PHE A 103 8.06 -10.51 -5.00
N ILE A 104 7.70 -9.28 -4.61
CA ILE A 104 7.47 -8.17 -5.56
C ILE A 104 8.74 -7.69 -6.28
N HIS A 105 9.91 -8.01 -5.73
CA HIS A 105 11.21 -7.75 -6.37
C HIS A 105 11.49 -8.68 -7.57
N VAL A 106 10.78 -9.82 -7.67
CA VAL A 106 10.87 -10.74 -8.82
C VAL A 106 9.74 -10.49 -9.81
N LEU A 107 8.50 -10.42 -9.31
CA LEU A 107 7.32 -10.18 -10.13
C LEU A 107 6.46 -9.09 -9.48
N PRO A 108 6.35 -7.90 -10.09
CA PRO A 108 5.51 -6.84 -9.55
C PRO A 108 4.04 -7.22 -9.71
N TRP A 109 3.40 -7.63 -8.61
CA TRP A 109 2.02 -8.06 -8.59
C TRP A 109 1.24 -7.38 -7.47
N PHE A 110 0.20 -6.65 -7.85
CA PHE A 110 -0.57 -5.77 -6.96
C PHE A 110 -2.01 -6.25 -6.83
N ASN A 111 -2.65 -5.96 -5.70
CA ASN A 111 -4.08 -6.13 -5.57
C ASN A 111 -4.83 -4.95 -6.20
N LEU A 112 -5.58 -5.22 -7.27
CA LEU A 112 -6.40 -4.25 -8.00
C LEU A 112 -7.89 -4.59 -7.99
N VAL A 113 -8.28 -5.63 -7.23
CA VAL A 113 -9.66 -6.11 -7.18
C VAL A 113 -10.17 -5.98 -5.76
N ASN A 114 -11.24 -5.21 -5.60
CA ASN A 114 -12.00 -5.17 -4.36
C ASN A 114 -12.63 -6.56 -4.12
N HIS A 115 -12.33 -7.15 -2.97
CA HIS A 115 -12.74 -8.48 -2.58
C HIS A 115 -12.86 -8.57 -1.05
N ASP A 116 -13.57 -9.55 -0.50
CA ASP A 116 -13.81 -9.68 0.95
C ASP A 116 -12.81 -10.58 1.68
N GLN A 117 -11.87 -11.21 0.98
CA GLN A 117 -10.93 -12.18 1.57
C GLN A 117 -9.66 -11.54 2.17
N HIS A 118 -9.83 -10.62 3.12
CA HIS A 118 -8.72 -9.94 3.80
C HIS A 118 -8.16 -10.68 5.03
N GLY A 119 -8.83 -11.75 5.48
CA GLY A 119 -8.35 -12.60 6.58
C GLY A 119 -8.43 -11.94 7.96
N VAL A 120 -9.37 -11.01 8.14
CA VAL A 120 -9.63 -10.32 9.41
C VAL A 120 -11.08 -10.53 9.84
N ASP A 121 -11.31 -10.54 11.16
CA ASP A 121 -12.68 -10.49 11.70
C ASP A 121 -13.25 -9.08 11.52
N THR A 122 -14.24 -8.96 10.63
CA THR A 122 -14.91 -7.68 10.33
C THR A 122 -15.95 -7.31 11.37
N ALA A 123 -16.38 -8.24 12.24
CA ALA A 123 -17.38 -7.97 13.28
C ALA A 123 -16.92 -6.87 14.23
N LYS A 124 -15.61 -6.72 14.46
CA LYS A 124 -15.03 -5.67 15.31
C LYS A 124 -15.45 -4.26 14.88
N TYR A 125 -15.61 -4.00 13.57
CA TYR A 125 -15.99 -2.68 13.07
C TYR A 125 -17.47 -2.40 13.34
N TYR A 126 -18.33 -3.40 13.18
CA TYR A 126 -19.76 -3.28 13.47
C TYR A 126 -20.00 -3.06 14.97
N GLN A 127 -19.34 -3.84 15.82
CA GLN A 127 -19.41 -3.69 17.27
C GLN A 127 -18.94 -2.30 17.73
N GLN A 128 -17.86 -1.79 17.14
CA GLN A 128 -17.37 -0.45 17.46
C GLN A 128 -18.34 0.64 16.98
N ALA A 129 -18.92 0.49 15.78
CA ALA A 129 -19.91 1.42 15.25
C ALA A 129 -21.16 1.48 16.14
N GLU A 130 -21.66 0.33 16.59
CA GLU A 130 -22.80 0.24 17.52
C GLU A 130 -22.52 0.99 18.83
N ARG A 131 -21.34 0.78 19.44
CA ARG A 131 -20.93 1.49 20.66
C ARG A 131 -20.89 3.00 20.47
N GLU A 132 -20.36 3.47 19.34
CA GLU A 132 -20.26 4.90 19.06
C GLU A 132 -21.64 5.53 18.80
N LEU A 133 -22.50 4.86 18.03
CA LEU A 133 -23.86 5.33 17.77
C LEU A 133 -24.70 5.36 19.05
N GLU A 134 -24.53 4.37 19.93
CA GLU A 134 -25.19 4.37 21.23
C GLU A 134 -24.71 5.52 22.12
N ALA A 135 -23.39 5.77 22.16
CA ALA A 135 -22.83 6.90 22.90
C ALA A 135 -23.31 8.25 22.36
N GLU A 136 -23.44 8.41 21.04
CA GLU A 136 -24.01 9.60 20.41
C GLU A 136 -25.49 9.79 20.79
N ARG A 137 -26.29 8.72 20.74
CA ARG A 137 -27.70 8.74 21.17
C ARG A 137 -27.87 9.14 22.63
N LEU A 138 -27.04 8.59 23.52
CA LEU A 138 -27.09 8.91 24.95
C LEU A 138 -26.72 10.37 25.23
N LYS A 139 -25.69 10.90 24.54
CA LYS A 139 -25.30 12.32 24.64
C LYS A 139 -26.41 13.25 24.17
N GLN A 140 -27.10 12.90 23.08
CA GLN A 140 -28.26 13.65 22.59
C GLN A 140 -29.43 13.61 23.57
N ALA A 141 -29.68 12.46 24.22
CA ALA A 141 -30.74 12.33 25.22
C ALA A 141 -30.44 13.06 26.55
N SER A 142 -29.17 13.31 26.86
CA SER A 142 -28.74 14.04 28.06
C SER A 142 -28.54 15.55 27.87
N SER A 143 -28.66 16.04 26.63
CA SER A 143 -28.53 17.46 26.27
C SER A 143 -29.90 18.11 26.12
#